data_AF-W9Y097-F1
#
_entry.id   AF-W9Y097-F1
#
_cell.length_a   1.000
_cell.length_b   1.000
_cell.length_c   1.000
_cell.angle_alpha   90.00
_cell.angle_beta   90.00
_cell.angle_gamma   90.00
#
_symmetry.space_group_name_H-M   'P 1'
#
loop_
_entity.id
_entity.type
_entity.pdbx_description
1 polymer ?
#
loop_
_entity_poly.entity_id
_entity_poly.type
_entity_poly.pdbx_seq_one_letter_code
_entity_poly.pdbx_strand_id
1 'polypeptide(L)'
;MKSLNTQLKKKGLEMVEEYVDPEFGPVYTIHAVKGDVSNNDVAYRLYYAGEVTKWSASRRKAIEKASNRVKAAKAKAERELERAQSQLTESTRSSPSTS
;
A
#
# COMPACT_ATOMS: atom_id res chain seq x y z
N MET A 1 3.81 -5.19 -12.13
CA MET A 1 3.89 -3.73 -11.90
C MET A 1 4.91 -3.16 -12.86
N LYS A 2 4.63 -2.07 -13.59
CA LYS A 2 5.67 -1.41 -14.41
C LYS A 2 6.70 -0.83 -13.43
N SER A 3 7.99 -1.14 -13.60
CA SER A 3 9.03 -0.67 -12.68
C SER A 3 9.01 0.85 -12.58
N LEU A 4 9.34 1.39 -11.42
CA LEU A 4 9.41 2.84 -11.18
C LEU A 4 10.25 3.53 -12.26
N ASN A 5 11.38 2.92 -12.62
CA ASN A 5 12.26 3.41 -13.68
C ASN A 5 11.54 3.52 -15.04
N THR A 6 10.69 2.56 -15.42
CA THR A 6 9.88 2.66 -16.65
C THR A 6 8.90 3.84 -16.61
N GLN A 7 8.36 4.20 -15.44
CA GLN A 7 7.45 5.33 -15.29
C GLN A 7 8.21 6.66 -15.37
N LEU A 8 9.38 6.73 -14.74
CA LEU A 8 10.28 7.88 -14.80
C LEU A 8 10.76 8.14 -16.23
N LYS A 9 11.15 7.10 -16.98
CA LYS A 9 11.59 7.24 -18.38
C LYS A 9 10.54 7.89 -19.26
N LYS A 10 9.26 7.59 -19.06
CA LYS A 10 8.15 8.25 -19.77
C LYS A 10 7.98 9.74 -19.45
N LYS A 11 8.53 10.19 -18.32
CA LYS A 11 8.55 11.60 -17.90
C LYS A 11 9.88 12.28 -18.26
N GLY A 12 10.74 11.60 -19.02
CA GLY A 12 12.06 12.08 -19.39
C GLY A 12 13.02 12.11 -18.21
N LEU A 13 12.80 11.25 -17.21
CA LEU A 13 13.66 11.07 -16.05
C LEU A 13 14.26 9.66 -16.06
N GLU A 14 15.47 9.52 -15.54
CA GLU A 14 16.12 8.23 -15.37
C GLU A 14 16.57 8.07 -13.92
N MET A 15 16.33 6.88 -13.39
CA MET A 15 16.79 6.49 -12.06
C MET A 15 18.03 5.63 -12.22
N VAL A 16 19.14 6.09 -11.64
CA VAL A 16 20.45 5.45 -11.67
C VAL A 16 20.80 5.02 -10.25
N GLU A 17 21.17 3.76 -10.07
CA GLU A 17 21.68 3.28 -8.79
C GLU A 17 23.12 3.74 -8.64
N GLU A 18 23.44 4.42 -7.54
CA GLU A 18 24.81 4.88 -7.28
C GLU A 18 25.58 3.85 -6.46
N TYR A 19 25.08 3.55 -5.27
CA TYR A 19 25.69 2.61 -4.33
C TYR A 19 24.64 2.01 -3.40
N VAL A 20 25.04 0.98 -2.66
CA VAL A 20 24.20 0.34 -1.63
C VAL A 20 24.71 0.77 -0.27
N ASP A 21 23.91 1.57 0.43
CA ASP A 21 24.15 1.94 1.80
C ASP A 21 23.78 0.75 2.71
N PRO A 22 24.64 0.32 3.65
CA PRO A 22 24.37 -0.82 4.51
C PRO A 22 23.24 -0.58 5.52
N GLU A 23 22.91 0.67 5.85
CA GLU A 23 21.84 1.05 6.76
C GLU A 23 20.52 1.35 6.02
N PHE A 24 20.60 2.02 4.87
CA PHE A 24 19.42 2.49 4.13
C PHE A 24 19.09 1.69 2.86
N GLY A 25 19.99 0.80 2.44
CA GLY A 25 19.85 0.01 1.22
C GLY A 25 20.30 0.77 -0.04
N PRO A 26 19.84 0.37 -1.24
CA PRO A 26 20.27 0.97 -2.50
C PRO A 26 19.86 2.44 -2.61
N VAL A 27 20.85 3.30 -2.87
CA VAL A 27 20.71 4.73 -3.08
C VAL A 27 20.62 5.01 -4.57
N TYR A 28 19.61 5.79 -4.95
CA TYR A 28 19.31 6.12 -6.33
C TYR A 28 19.34 7.63 -6.55
N THR A 29 19.94 8.04 -7.67
CA THR A 29 19.87 9.42 -8.16
C THR A 29 18.96 9.49 -9.38
N ILE A 30 18.20 10.58 -9.47
CA ILE A 30 17.26 10.82 -10.56
C ILE A 30 17.78 11.97 -11.42
N HIS A 31 18.01 11.69 -12.69
CA HIS A 31 18.49 12.66 -13.66
C HIS A 31 17.47 12.90 -14.77
N ALA A 32 17.57 14.03 -15.44
CA ALA A 32 16.85 14.26 -16.68
C ALA A 32 17.56 13.55 -17.84
N VAL A 33 16.78 12.93 -18.73
CA VAL A 33 17.29 12.23 -19.92
C VAL A 33 17.77 13.21 -21.00
N LYS A 34 17.27 14.44 -21.00
CA LYS A 34 17.69 15.49 -21.94
C LYS A 34 18.64 16.46 -21.25
N GLY A 35 19.66 16.91 -21.99
CA GLY A 35 20.44 18.10 -21.63
C GLY A 35 19.52 19.32 -21.51
N ASP A 36 19.92 20.30 -20.70
CA ASP A 36 19.22 21.57 -20.45
C ASP A 36 18.02 21.54 -19.50
N VAL A 37 17.85 20.46 -18.74
CA VAL A 37 16.82 20.40 -17.68
C VAL A 37 17.46 20.73 -16.34
N SER A 38 16.96 21.76 -15.67
CA SER A 38 17.48 22.16 -14.36
C SER A 38 17.05 21.17 -13.27
N ASN A 39 17.76 21.17 -12.13
CA ASN A 39 17.34 20.39 -10.96
C ASN A 39 15.94 20.77 -10.46
N ASN A 40 15.55 22.04 -10.61
CA ASN A 40 14.19 22.50 -10.30
C ASN A 40 13.16 21.84 -11.22
N ASP A 41 13.44 21.73 -12.52
CA ASP A 41 12.53 21.06 -13.46
C ASP A 41 12.38 19.57 -13.15
N VAL A 42 13.47 18.90 -12.74
CA VAL A 42 13.42 17.50 -12.28
C VAL A 42 12.52 17.39 -11.05
N ALA A 43 12.71 18.26 -10.06
CA ALA A 43 11.89 18.29 -8.86
C ALA A 43 10.40 18.53 -9.17
N TYR A 44 10.09 19.49 -10.05
CA TYR A 44 8.72 19.75 -10.50
C TYR A 44 8.08 18.55 -11.21
N ARG A 45 8.83 17.87 -12.08
CA ARG A 45 8.34 16.68 -12.77
C ARG A 45 8.07 15.52 -11.81
N LEU A 46 8.94 15.31 -10.83
CA LEU A 46 8.76 14.31 -9.79
C LEU A 46 7.55 14.62 -8.92
N TYR A 47 7.43 15.86 -8.45
CA TYR A 47 6.30 16.32 -7.66
C TYR A 47 4.98 16.08 -8.41
N TYR A 48 4.89 16.53 -9.66
CA TYR A 48 3.68 16.36 -10.46
C TYR A 48 3.37 14.89 -10.77
N ALA A 49 4.38 14.08 -11.08
CA ALA A 49 4.20 12.65 -11.30
C ALA A 49 3.66 11.94 -10.03
N GLY A 50 4.19 12.30 -8.86
CA GLY A 50 3.73 11.80 -7.56
C GLY A 50 2.28 12.19 -7.28
N GLU A 51 1.94 13.47 -7.42
CA GLU A 51 0.59 13.97 -7.16
C GLU A 51 -0.45 13.37 -8.13
N VAL A 52 -0.16 13.30 -9.43
CA VAL A 52 -1.07 12.65 -10.40
C VAL A 52 -1.31 11.18 -10.03
N THR A 53 -0.27 10.47 -9.58
CA THR A 53 -0.40 9.06 -9.21
C THR A 53 -1.21 8.89 -7.93
N LYS A 54 -1.00 9.77 -6.94
CA LYS A 54 -1.73 9.82 -5.67
C LYS A 54 -3.24 9.98 -5.88
N TRP A 55 -3.64 10.82 -6.83
CA TRP A 55 -5.06 11.10 -7.14
C TRP A 55 -5.64 10.24 -8.28
N SER A 56 -4.84 9.35 -8.86
CA SER A 56 -5.28 8.50 -9.97
C SER A 56 -6.49 7.61 -9.61
N ALA A 57 -7.38 7.40 -10.58
CA ALA A 57 -8.55 6.54 -10.41
C ALA A 57 -8.15 5.09 -10.06
N SER A 58 -7.06 4.60 -10.64
CA SER A 58 -6.52 3.26 -10.35
C SER A 58 -6.10 3.12 -8.89
N ARG A 59 -5.41 4.13 -8.33
CA ARG A 59 -5.03 4.12 -6.91
C ARG A 59 -6.25 4.17 -6.00
N ARG A 60 -7.23 5.01 -6.32
CA ARG A 60 -8.50 5.08 -5.56
C ARG A 60 -9.22 3.72 -5.54
N LYS A 61 -9.37 3.06 -6.69
CA LYS A 61 -9.96 1.71 -6.78
C LYS A 61 -9.17 0.67 -5.98
N ALA A 62 -7.83 0.74 -5.99
CA ALA A 62 -7.00 -0.17 -5.22
C ALA A 62 -7.18 0.03 -3.70
N ILE A 63 -7.25 1.27 -3.23
CA ILE A 63 -7.53 1.62 -1.84
C ILE A 63 -8.91 1.10 -1.42
N GLU A 64 -9.93 1.34 -2.25
CA GLU A 64 -11.28 0.87 -1.99
C GLU A 64 -11.36 -0.66 -1.88
N LYS A 65 -10.74 -1.39 -2.81
CA LYS A 65 -10.66 -2.85 -2.78
C LYS A 65 -9.95 -3.36 -1.52
N ALA A 66 -8.83 -2.73 -1.14
CA ALA A 66 -8.09 -3.09 0.07
C ALA A 66 -8.92 -2.83 1.33
N SER A 67 -9.58 -1.66 1.41
CA SER A 67 -10.48 -1.30 2.51
C SER A 67 -11.63 -2.30 2.66
N ASN A 68 -12.28 -2.65 1.56
CA ASN A 68 -13.36 -3.64 1.57
C ASN A 68 -12.89 -5.02 2.02
N ARG A 69 -11.68 -5.44 1.62
CA ARG A 69 -11.08 -6.69 2.09
C ARG A 69 -10.83 -6.69 3.60
N VAL A 70 -10.32 -5.59 4.15
CA VAL A 70 -10.09 -5.44 5.60
C VAL A 70 -11.42 -5.45 6.36
N LYS A 71 -12.43 -4.72 5.88
CA LYS A 71 -13.77 -4.72 6.48
C LYS A 71 -14.40 -6.11 6.47
N ALA A 72 -14.33 -6.82 5.34
CA ALA A 72 -14.84 -8.18 5.23
C ALA A 72 -14.13 -9.16 6.17
N ALA A 73 -12.80 -9.04 6.29
CA ALA A 73 -12.03 -9.87 7.23
C ALA A 73 -12.43 -9.60 8.69
N LYS A 74 -12.60 -8.32 9.08
CA LYS A 74 -13.06 -7.95 10.42
C LYS A 74 -14.47 -8.47 10.72
N ALA A 75 -15.41 -8.28 9.79
CA ALA A 75 -16.78 -8.75 9.96
C ALA A 75 -16.88 -10.29 10.06
N LYS A 76 -16.00 -11.02 9.35
CA LYS A 76 -15.91 -12.47 9.48
C LYS A 76 -15.40 -12.88 10.87
N ALA A 77 -14.33 -12.23 11.35
CA ALA A 77 -13.77 -12.52 12.67
C ALA A 77 -14.76 -12.21 13.79
N GLU A 78 -15.53 -11.14 13.68
CA GLU A 78 -16.57 -10.77 14.64
C GLU A 78 -17.71 -11.80 14.70
N ARG A 79 -18.19 -12.28 13.55
CA ARG A 79 -19.18 -13.38 13.51
C ARG A 79 -18.66 -14.68 14.09
N GLU A 80 -17.39 -15.00 13.90
CA GLU A 80 -16.78 -16.18 14.49
C GLU A 80 -16.66 -16.04 16.01
N LEU A 81 -16.34 -14.85 16.52
CA LEU A 81 -16.33 -14.54 17.95
C LEU A 81 -17.73 -14.64 18.57
N GLU A 82 -18.74 -14.03 17.95
CA GLU A 82 -20.14 -14.11 18.41
C GLU A 82 -20.65 -15.55 18.45
N ARG A 83 -20.29 -16.35 17.44
CA ARG A 83 -20.65 -17.78 17.40
C ARG A 83 -19.96 -18.57 18.51
N ALA A 84 -18.69 -18.31 18.78
CA ALA A 84 -17.95 -18.94 19.87
C ALA A 84 -18.50 -18.55 21.26
N GLN A 85 -18.85 -17.28 21.46
CA GLN A 85 -19.48 -16.81 22.70
C GLN A 85 -20.87 -17.42 22.91
N SER A 86 -21.68 -17.49 21.86
CA SER A 86 -23.01 -18.11 21.93
C SER A 86 -22.92 -19.59 22.32
N GLN A 87 -21.98 -20.34 21.74
CA GLN A 87 -21.72 -21.75 22.10
C GLN A 87 -21.23 -21.93 23.55
N LEU A 88 -20.47 -20.96 24.08
CA LEU A 88 -20.01 -20.98 25.47
C LEU A 88 -21.18 -20.77 26.45
N THR A 89 -22.09 -19.84 26.15
CA THR A 89 -23.27 -19.55 26.97
C THR A 89 -24.31 -20.68 26.96
N GLU A 90 -24.39 -21.43 25.86
CA GLU A 90 -25.27 -22.60 25.74
C GLU A 90 -24.70 -23.81 26.50
N SER A 91 -23.37 -23.96 26.52
CA SER A 91 -22.69 -25.03 27.29
C SER A 91 -22.74 -24.79 28.81
N THR A 92 -22.78 -23.54 29.28
CA THR A 92 -22.91 -23.22 30.72
C THR A 92 -24.33 -23.38 31.24
N ARG A 93 -25.37 -23.35 30.38
CA ARG A 93 -26.78 -23.55 30.79
C ARG A 93 -27.16 -25.01 31.00
N SER A 94 -26.30 -25.94 30.62
CA SER A 94 -26.62 -27.38 30.52
C SER A 94 -26.01 -28.25 31.63
N SER A 95 -25.50 -27.67 32.71
CA SER A 95 -25.08 -28.43 33.91
C SER A 95 -26.17 -28.40 34.98
N PRO A 96 -27.09 -29.38 35.03
CA PRO A 96 -27.95 -29.55 36.19
C PRO A 96 -27.13 -30.10 37.36
N SER A 97 -27.15 -29.39 38.48
CA SER A 97 -26.65 -29.86 39.77
C SER A 97 -27.40 -31.13 40.18
N THR A 98 -26.69 -32.24 40.29
CA THR A 98 -27.23 -33.48 40.88
C THR A 98 -27.24 -33.32 42.40
N SER A 99 -28.39 -33.51 43.04
CA SER A 99 -28.55 -33.70 44.48
C SER A 99 -29.60 -34.77 44.71
#